data_AF-A0A7V7AC71-F1
#
_entry.id   AF-A0A7V7AC71-F1
#
_cell.length_a   1.000
_cell.length_b   1.000
_cell.length_c   1.000
_cell.angle_alpha   90.00
_cell.angle_beta   90.00
_cell.angle_gamma   90.00
#
_symmetry.space_group_name_H-M   'P 1'
#
loop_
_entity.id
_entity.type
_entity.pdbx_description
1 polymer ?
#
loop_
_entity_poly.entity_id
_entity_poly.type
_entity_poly.pdbx_seq_one_letter_code
_entity_poly.pdbx_strand_id
1 'polypeptide(L)'
;IEMRGLGILDVKELYGVSSVKMQESINFVINLELWEEDKIYERLGINEEYTEILGIQVPSITIPVRPGRNLAIILEVAAINFRQKQMGYNAAQALTERLFGNREDVLE
;
A
#
# COMPACT_ATOMS: atom_id res chain seq x y z
N ILE A 1 -1.53 2.12 22.54
CA ILE A 1 -0.36 1.81 21.67
C ILE A 1 0.88 1.83 22.53
N GLU A 2 1.86 0.94 22.29
CA GLU A 2 3.19 1.04 22.90
C GLU A 2 4.11 1.80 21.95
N MET A 3 4.86 2.77 22.48
CA MET A 3 5.89 3.48 21.74
C MET A 3 7.21 3.41 22.49
N ARG A 4 8.21 2.78 21.86
CA ARG A 4 9.55 2.66 22.41
C ARG A 4 10.13 4.04 22.74
N GLY A 5 10.64 4.20 23.97
CA GLY A 5 11.17 5.46 24.48
C GLY A 5 10.14 6.37 25.17
N LEU A 6 8.85 6.09 25.03
CA LEU A 6 7.76 6.83 25.70
C LEU A 6 6.90 5.93 26.61
N GLY A 7 6.74 4.65 26.27
CA GLY A 7 5.93 3.69 27.02
C GLY A 7 4.53 3.49 26.43
N ILE A 8 3.56 3.19 27.30
CA ILE A 8 2.17 2.92 26.89
C ILE A 8 1.40 4.23 26.75
N LEU A 9 0.73 4.40 25.63
CA LEU A 9 -0.08 5.57 25.28
C LEU A 9 -1.54 5.17 25.04
N ASP A 10 -2.47 5.97 25.57
CA ASP A 10 -3.90 5.87 25.26
C ASP A 10 -4.25 6.77 24.07
N VAL A 11 -4.56 6.16 22.93
CA VAL A 11 -4.87 6.88 21.68
C VAL A 11 -6.22 7.60 21.79
N LYS A 12 -7.20 7.02 22.49
CA LYS A 12 -8.54 7.61 22.62
C LYS A 12 -8.50 8.87 23.46
N GLU A 13 -7.74 8.87 24.55
CA GLU A 13 -7.58 10.05 25.40
C GLU A 13 -6.76 11.16 24.71
N LEU A 14 -5.74 10.79 23.92
CA LEU A 14 -4.88 11.76 23.24
C LEU A 14 -5.51 12.39 22.00
N TYR A 15 -6.26 11.61 21.21
CA TYR A 15 -6.76 12.02 19.88
C TYR A 15 -8.27 11.90 19.73
N GLY A 16 -8.99 11.62 20.82
CA GLY A 16 -10.44 11.53 20.84
C GLY A 16 -11.02 10.22 20.27
N VAL A 17 -12.34 10.07 20.40
CA VAL A 17 -13.08 8.86 20.03
C VAL A 17 -13.05 8.57 18.52
N SER A 18 -12.87 9.58 17.66
CA SER A 18 -12.78 9.41 16.21
C SER A 18 -11.51 8.68 15.76
N SER A 19 -10.51 8.60 16.63
CA SER A 19 -9.21 7.98 16.34
C SER A 19 -9.15 6.48 16.65
N VAL A 20 -10.26 5.92 17.15
CA VAL A 20 -10.38 4.50 17.48
C VAL A 20 -11.64 3.90 16.87
N LYS A 21 -11.57 2.64 16.47
CA LYS A 21 -12.71 1.86 16.00
C LYS A 21 -12.69 0.48 16.66
N MET A 22 -13.85 0.01 17.11
CA MET A 22 -13.96 -1.27 17.82
C MET A 22 -13.74 -2.47 16.88
N GLN A 23 -14.15 -2.35 15.63
CA GLN A 23 -14.07 -3.41 14.62
C GLN A 23 -13.96 -2.83 13.22
N GLU A 24 -13.20 -3.50 12.35
CA GLU A 24 -13.06 -3.20 10.93
C GLU A 24 -12.79 -4.51 10.16
N SER A 25 -13.15 -4.55 8.88
CA SER A 25 -12.80 -5.69 8.00
C SER A 25 -11.38 -5.52 7.46
N ILE A 26 -10.62 -6.61 7.35
CA ILE A 26 -9.29 -6.57 6.73
C ILE A 26 -9.46 -6.71 5.22
N ASN A 27 -9.38 -5.59 4.50
CA ASN A 27 -9.52 -5.58 3.04
C ASN A 27 -8.17 -5.53 2.30
N PHE A 28 -7.11 -5.15 2.98
CA PHE A 28 -5.80 -4.92 2.39
C PHE A 28 -4.69 -5.14 3.41
N VAL A 29 -3.63 -5.84 3.01
CA VAL A 29 -2.46 -6.12 3.86
C VAL A 29 -1.23 -5.43 3.29
N ILE A 30 -0.48 -4.74 4.15
CA ILE A 30 0.82 -4.16 3.77
C ILE A 30 1.90 -4.85 4.58
N ASN A 31 2.73 -5.64 3.89
CA ASN A 31 3.89 -6.30 4.46
C ASN A 31 5.07 -5.31 4.47
N LEU A 32 5.56 -4.98 5.66
CA LEU A 32 6.76 -4.17 5.83
C LEU A 32 7.96 -5.10 5.94
N GLU A 33 8.93 -4.94 5.05
CA GLU A 33 10.18 -5.68 5.11
C GLU A 33 11.39 -4.75 5.14
N LEU A 34 12.48 -5.24 5.69
CA LEU A 34 13.75 -4.53 5.58
C LEU A 34 14.16 -4.52 4.12
N TRP A 35 14.69 -3.39 3.68
CA TRP A 35 15.20 -3.32 2.34
C TRP A 35 16.47 -4.17 2.17
N GLU A 36 16.49 -4.95 1.10
CA GLU A 36 17.63 -5.76 0.68
C GLU A 36 18.13 -5.30 -0.70
N GLU A 37 19.46 -5.18 -0.88
CA GLU A 37 20.09 -4.76 -2.14
C GLU A 37 19.79 -5.70 -3.30
N ASP A 38 19.80 -7.00 -3.01
CA ASP A 38 19.69 -8.04 -4.02
C ASP A 38 18.24 -8.40 -4.38
N LYS A 39 17.26 -7.83 -3.66
CA LYS A 39 15.84 -8.10 -3.88
C LYS A 39 15.25 -7.10 -4.88
N ILE A 40 14.69 -7.63 -5.97
CA ILE A 40 13.98 -6.81 -6.96
C ILE A 40 12.58 -6.51 -6.44
N TYR A 41 12.36 -5.25 -6.12
CA TYR A 41 11.05 -4.73 -5.75
C TYR A 41 10.24 -4.39 -6.99
N GLU A 42 8.97 -4.79 -7.01
CA GLU A 42 8.06 -4.41 -8.07
C GLU A 42 7.78 -2.89 -8.04
N ARG A 43 7.91 -2.23 -9.19
CA ARG A 43 7.79 -0.77 -9.31
C ARG A 43 6.50 -0.30 -9.98
N LEU A 44 5.85 -1.19 -10.73
CA LEU A 44 4.69 -0.86 -11.55
C LEU A 44 3.37 -1.26 -10.88
N GLY A 45 3.42 -2.19 -9.91
CA GLY A 45 2.23 -2.68 -9.21
C GLY A 45 1.23 -3.35 -10.16
N ILE A 46 1.76 -4.15 -11.09
CA ILE A 46 1.01 -4.90 -12.10
C ILE A 46 0.62 -6.26 -11.54
N ASN A 47 1.46 -6.87 -10.71
CA ASN A 47 1.18 -8.14 -10.09
C ASN A 47 0.21 -7.96 -8.92
N GLU A 48 -0.70 -8.92 -8.79
CA GLU A 48 -1.60 -9.05 -7.66
C GLU A 48 -0.99 -10.02 -6.65
N GLU A 49 -0.64 -9.52 -5.47
CA GLU A 49 -0.18 -10.34 -4.34
C GLU A 49 -1.35 -10.54 -3.36
N TYR A 50 -1.35 -11.66 -2.66
CA TYR A 50 -2.34 -11.97 -1.63
C TYR A 50 -1.67 -12.53 -0.37
N THR A 51 -2.26 -12.20 0.79
CA THR A 51 -1.94 -12.79 2.08
C THR A 51 -3.14 -13.63 2.53
N GLU A 52 -2.90 -14.89 2.88
CA GLU A 52 -3.95 -15.76 3.40
C GLU A 52 -4.19 -15.50 4.89
N ILE A 53 -5.44 -15.19 5.25
CA ILE A 53 -5.89 -15.02 6.63
C ILE A 53 -7.08 -15.94 6.84
N LEU A 54 -6.89 -16.99 7.66
CA LEU A 54 -7.95 -17.98 7.98
C LEU A 54 -8.56 -18.63 6.72
N GLY A 55 -7.75 -18.93 5.71
CA GLY A 55 -8.20 -19.48 4.43
C GLY A 55 -8.79 -18.47 3.44
N ILE A 56 -8.79 -17.18 3.78
CA ILE A 56 -9.27 -16.09 2.92
C ILE A 56 -8.07 -15.39 2.30
N GLN A 57 -8.02 -15.30 0.96
CA GLN A 57 -7.01 -14.52 0.26
C GLN A 57 -7.36 -13.03 0.32
N VAL A 58 -6.54 -12.26 1.02
CA VAL A 58 -6.68 -10.80 1.14
C VAL A 58 -5.62 -10.14 0.27
N PRO A 59 -5.98 -9.17 -0.61
CA PRO A 59 -4.99 -8.45 -1.40
C PRO A 59 -3.88 -7.86 -0.54
N SER A 60 -2.64 -8.01 -0.97
CA SER A 60 -1.49 -7.52 -0.23
C SER A 60 -0.47 -6.82 -1.12
N ILE A 61 0.41 -6.05 -0.49
CA ILE A 61 1.63 -5.54 -1.12
C ILE A 61 2.79 -5.62 -0.14
N THR A 62 4.00 -5.63 -0.67
CA THR A 62 5.23 -5.59 0.13
C THR A 62 5.95 -4.26 -0.07
N ILE A 63 6.22 -3.54 1.03
CA ILE A 63 6.90 -2.25 1.02
C ILE A 63 8.25 -2.35 1.76
N PRO A 64 9.37 -2.06 1.08
CA PRO A 64 10.67 -1.99 1.74
C PRO A 64 10.81 -0.76 2.62
N VAL A 65 11.28 -0.99 3.84
CA VAL A 65 11.60 0.01 4.84
C VAL A 65 13.08 0.37 4.75
N ARG A 66 13.34 1.67 4.62
CA ARG A 66 14.69 2.25 4.76
C ARG A 66 14.63 3.50 5.63
N PRO A 67 15.69 3.78 6.41
CA PRO A 67 15.84 5.07 7.07
C PRO A 67 15.67 6.23 6.08
N GLY A 68 15.05 7.32 6.52
CA GLY A 68 14.80 8.50 5.70
C GLY A 68 13.51 8.47 4.87
N ARG A 69 12.74 7.36 4.89
CA ARG A 69 11.39 7.31 4.29
C ARG A 69 10.31 7.58 5.32
N ASN A 70 9.37 8.47 5.00
CA ASN A 70 8.17 8.65 5.82
C ASN A 70 7.18 7.51 5.56
N LEU A 71 7.20 6.50 6.44
CA LEU A 71 6.35 5.32 6.31
C LEU A 71 4.85 5.67 6.41
N ALA A 72 4.46 6.63 7.26
CA ALA A 72 3.05 6.99 7.40
C ALA A 72 2.45 7.47 6.07
N ILE A 73 3.15 8.39 5.39
CA ILE A 73 2.73 8.88 4.06
C ILE A 73 2.70 7.75 3.03
N ILE A 74 3.69 6.86 3.05
CA ILE A 74 3.76 5.74 2.10
C ILE A 74 2.56 4.80 2.29
N LEU A 75 2.24 4.45 3.54
CA LEU A 75 1.11 3.58 3.87
C LEU A 75 -0.23 4.23 3.49
N GLU A 76 -0.37 5.53 3.72
CA GLU A 76 -1.57 6.29 3.33
C GLU A 76 -1.77 6.28 1.82
N VAL A 77 -0.73 6.60 1.04
CA VAL A 77 -0.78 6.58 -0.43
C VAL A 77 -1.07 5.17 -0.95
N ALA A 78 -0.48 4.15 -0.34
CA ALA A 78 -0.77 2.76 -0.70
C ALA A 78 -2.25 2.40 -0.50
N ALA A 79 -2.84 2.80 0.63
CA ALA A 79 -4.26 2.58 0.90
C ALA A 79 -5.17 3.36 -0.08
N ILE A 80 -4.82 4.61 -0.42
CA ILE A 80 -5.55 5.39 -1.44
C ILE A 80 -5.46 4.72 -2.81
N ASN A 81 -4.27 4.27 -3.21
CA ASN A 81 -4.06 3.56 -4.48
C ASN A 81 -4.84 2.25 -4.54
N PHE A 82 -4.83 1.46 -3.46
CA PHE A 82 -5.67 0.26 -3.36
C PHE A 82 -7.15 0.58 -3.57
N ARG A 83 -7.65 1.63 -2.91
CA ARG A 83 -9.03 2.08 -3.08
C ARG A 83 -9.31 2.53 -4.53
N GLN A 84 -8.40 3.25 -5.17
CA GLN A 84 -8.56 3.66 -6.58
C GLN A 84 -8.63 2.47 -7.53
N LYS A 85 -7.77 1.46 -7.35
CA LYS A 85 -7.82 0.22 -8.13
C LYS A 85 -9.16 -0.48 -7.97
N GLN A 86 -9.70 -0.56 -6.76
CA GLN A 86 -11.03 -1.11 -6.50
C GLN A 86 -12.17 -0.30 -7.15
N MET A 87 -11.97 0.99 -7.38
CA MET A 87 -12.89 1.87 -8.12
C MET A 87 -12.72 1.78 -9.64
N GLY A 88 -11.86 0.89 -10.14
CA GLY A 88 -11.62 0.69 -11.57
C GLY A 88 -10.55 1.60 -12.18
N TYR A 89 -9.82 2.38 -11.39
CA TYR A 89 -8.74 3.23 -11.88
C TYR A 89 -7.36 2.61 -11.61
N ASN A 90 -6.65 2.23 -12.67
CA ASN A 90 -5.28 1.76 -12.59
C ASN A 90 -4.31 2.76 -13.23
N ALA A 91 -3.57 3.50 -12.39
CA ALA A 91 -2.61 4.51 -12.85
C ALA A 91 -1.48 3.91 -13.73
N ALA A 92 -1.04 2.69 -13.46
CA ALA A 92 0.00 2.03 -14.25
C ALA A 92 -0.51 1.67 -15.65
N GLN A 93 -1.75 1.19 -15.76
CA GLN A 93 -2.39 0.95 -17.04
C GLN A 93 -2.60 2.26 -17.82
N ALA A 94 -3.13 3.30 -17.16
CA ALA A 94 -3.33 4.60 -17.80
C ALA A 94 -2.02 5.23 -18.29
N LEU A 95 -0.91 5.03 -17.56
CA LEU A 95 0.42 5.46 -18.01
C LEU A 95 0.90 4.63 -19.21
N THR A 96 0.70 3.32 -19.17
CA THR A 96 1.08 2.40 -20.25
C THR A 96 0.34 2.77 -21.55
N GLU A 97 -0.98 3.00 -21.48
CA GLU A 97 -1.80 3.44 -22.61
C GLU A 97 -1.28 4.77 -23.20
N ARG A 98 -0.90 5.74 -22.36
CA ARG A 98 -0.34 7.01 -22.84
C ARG A 98 1.04 6.88 -23.51
N LEU A 99 1.88 5.97 -23.03
CA LEU A 99 3.24 5.79 -23.54
C LEU A 99 3.30 4.93 -24.81
N PHE A 100 2.42 3.94 -24.92
CA PHE A 100 2.44 2.96 -26.02
C PHE A 100 1.29 3.11 -27.02
N GLY A 101 0.17 3.74 -26.63
CA GLY A 101 -0.99 3.96 -27.52
C GLY A 101 -0.73 4.92 -28.68
N ASN A 102 0.27 5.81 -28.56
CA ASN A 102 0.63 6.75 -29.64
C ASN A 102 1.60 6.16 -30.69
N ARG A 103 2.00 4.88 -30.59
CA ARG A 103 2.99 4.27 -31.50
C ARG A 103 2.38 3.54 -32.71
N GLU A 104 1.06 3.33 -32.75
CA GLU A 104 0.41 2.73 -33.91
C GLU A 104 0.19 3.73 -35.06
N ASP A 105 0.17 5.04 -34.80
CA ASP A 105 -0.05 6.09 -35.81
C ASP A 105 1.21 6.47 -36.63
N VAL A 106 2.36 5.81 -36.43
CA VAL A 106 3.64 6.16 -37.08
C VAL A 106 4.12 5.09 -38.07
N LEU A 107 3.31 4.07 -38.34
CA LEU A 107 3.65 2.99 -39.28
C LEU A 107 2.70 2.87 -40.50
N GLU A 108 1.88 3.88 -40.79
CA GLU A 108 1.22 4.04 -42.09
C GLU A 108 1.96 5.00 -43.03
#